data_AF-A0A3D1ARE9-F1
#
_entry.id   AF-A0A3D1ARE9-F1
#
_cell.length_a   1.000
_cell.length_b   1.000
_cell.length_c   1.000
_cell.angle_alpha   90.00
_cell.angle_beta   90.00
_cell.angle_gamma   90.00
#
_symmetry.space_group_name_H-M   'P 1'
#
loop_
_entity.id
_entity.type
_entity.pdbx_description
1 polymer ?
#
loop_
_entity_poly.entity_id
_entity_poly.type
_entity_poly.pdbx_seq_one_letter_code
_entity_poly.pdbx_strand_id
1 'polypeptide(L)'
;MQYFSASCEGYEGERRLIEQGNRAGNVVIGMRNYGILAEDFRLSPFGLELLAMIETPDQMHQRFAAHILAQCYGMDVLTAVANLQGRGVTPSKATLSNELRGMGFALPQATTKPLILLGWLREAGVLGSSGYLIDNARVAQILGTSDTILSDLDRLSQAERWFLRSLGRCVPESGYIQASDVVRYAQEIYHVRFPEDRWQQALLKPLEDKGWIELERGSAGRGSRSGKVRGTDKFRSEYVRRLLEEDADIIPPEIRAARNKPLTQILEEMNAADTYTRGLALEHLAVRLADWLDLKPKQWRLRSARTGGNEVDVIVEGSRLMFSRWQIQCKNTRQLQTRDLAEEVGVAVILRSQVVVLVTTGRVPNTVQRHARVVNESTAFQVVIIGGDSLKKIAETGPLGLAEFLNDRAAQTMRHKEGQRLELAEPE
;
A
#
# COMPACT_ATOMS: atom_id res chain seq x y z
N MET A 1 -45.74 29.90 -2.84
CA MET A 1 -44.74 30.98 -3.06
C MET A 1 -44.61 31.88 -1.81
N GLN A 2 -44.61 31.32 -0.59
CA GLN A 2 -44.58 32.09 0.67
C GLN A 2 -43.23 32.01 1.41
N TYR A 3 -42.31 31.13 1.02
CA TYR A 3 -41.09 30.87 1.79
C TYR A 3 -40.07 32.02 1.77
N PHE A 4 -40.08 32.85 0.71
CA PHE A 4 -39.16 33.97 0.55
C PHE A 4 -39.83 35.35 0.61
N SER A 5 -41.15 35.44 0.80
CA SER A 5 -41.87 36.73 0.83
C SER A 5 -41.44 37.61 2.00
N ALA A 6 -41.11 37.00 3.14
CA ALA A 6 -40.54 37.66 4.32
C ALA A 6 -39.01 37.83 4.24
N SER A 7 -38.34 37.33 3.20
CA SER A 7 -36.89 37.50 3.05
C SER A 7 -36.54 38.84 2.37
N CYS A 8 -35.28 39.27 2.52
CA CYS A 8 -34.74 40.52 1.93
C CYS A 8 -35.32 41.82 2.52
N GLU A 9 -35.56 41.89 3.83
CA GLU A 9 -36.15 43.06 4.52
C GLU A 9 -35.37 44.38 4.31
N GLY A 10 -34.07 44.32 4.01
CA GLY A 10 -33.24 45.49 3.69
C GLY A 10 -33.33 46.01 2.25
N TYR A 11 -34.22 45.47 1.42
CA TYR A 11 -34.43 45.87 0.02
C TYR A 11 -35.88 46.29 -0.20
N GLU A 12 -36.11 47.25 -1.09
CA GLU A 12 -37.45 47.76 -1.43
C GLU A 12 -37.75 47.62 -2.93
N GLY A 13 -39.06 47.63 -3.26
CA GLY A 13 -39.56 47.65 -4.64
C GLY A 13 -39.05 46.50 -5.52
N GLU A 14 -38.72 46.83 -6.77
CA GLU A 14 -38.24 45.88 -7.80
C GLU A 14 -36.95 45.16 -7.36
N ARG A 15 -36.07 45.85 -6.63
CA ARG A 15 -34.81 45.26 -6.14
C ARG A 15 -35.07 44.14 -5.13
N ARG A 16 -36.10 44.27 -4.28
CA ARG A 16 -36.51 43.21 -3.35
C ARG A 16 -37.00 41.98 -4.12
N LEU A 17 -37.79 42.18 -5.17
CA LEU A 17 -38.32 41.09 -6.01
C LEU A 17 -37.20 40.33 -6.73
N ILE A 18 -36.22 41.05 -7.27
CA ILE A 18 -35.04 40.45 -7.90
C ILE A 18 -34.26 39.57 -6.90
N GLU A 19 -33.97 40.09 -5.71
CA GLU A 19 -33.23 39.34 -4.68
C GLU A 19 -34.02 38.12 -4.16
N GLN A 20 -35.34 38.24 -4.01
CA GLN A 20 -36.22 37.11 -3.68
C GLN A 20 -36.19 36.04 -4.78
N GLY A 21 -36.24 36.46 -6.05
CA GLY A 21 -36.08 35.58 -7.21
C GLY A 21 -34.73 34.85 -7.22
N ASN A 22 -33.64 35.56 -6.95
CA ASN A 22 -32.29 34.99 -6.85
C ASN A 22 -32.20 33.93 -5.74
N ARG A 23 -32.76 34.22 -4.56
CA ARG A 23 -32.76 33.26 -3.43
C ARG A 23 -33.59 32.01 -3.74
N ALA A 24 -34.77 32.19 -4.32
CA ALA A 24 -35.61 31.07 -4.76
C ALA A 24 -34.90 30.23 -5.85
N GLY A 25 -34.26 30.89 -6.82
CA GLY A 25 -33.48 30.23 -7.87
C GLY A 25 -32.31 29.41 -7.31
N ASN A 26 -31.61 29.91 -6.29
CA ASN A 26 -30.53 29.16 -5.62
C ASN A 26 -31.01 27.86 -4.97
N VAL A 27 -32.24 27.83 -4.42
CA VAL A 27 -32.83 26.59 -3.89
C VAL A 27 -33.04 25.58 -5.01
N VAL A 28 -33.63 26.01 -6.13
CA VAL A 28 -33.88 25.13 -7.29
C VAL A 28 -32.56 24.56 -7.84
N ILE A 29 -31.54 25.41 -7.99
CA ILE A 29 -30.20 24.98 -8.42
C ILE A 29 -29.61 23.97 -7.43
N GLY A 30 -29.74 24.24 -6.12
CA GLY A 30 -29.27 23.33 -5.07
C GLY A 30 -29.96 21.97 -5.15
N MET A 31 -31.29 21.94 -5.20
CA MET A 31 -32.07 20.70 -5.30
C MET A 31 -31.69 19.89 -6.54
N ARG A 32 -31.44 20.55 -7.68
CA ARG A 32 -30.97 19.86 -8.90
C ARG A 32 -29.56 19.29 -8.75
N ASN A 33 -28.63 20.03 -8.15
CA ASN A 33 -27.26 19.56 -7.93
C ASN A 33 -27.16 18.36 -6.97
N TYR A 34 -28.14 18.21 -6.08
CA TYR A 34 -28.29 17.04 -5.20
C TYR A 34 -29.21 15.96 -5.78
N GLY A 35 -29.59 16.05 -7.06
CA GLY A 35 -30.42 15.06 -7.72
C GLY A 35 -31.86 14.95 -7.20
N ILE A 36 -32.34 15.92 -6.41
CA ILE A 36 -33.72 15.98 -5.89
C ILE A 36 -34.69 16.41 -7.01
N LEU A 37 -34.24 17.30 -7.90
CA LEU A 37 -34.99 17.70 -9.09
C LEU A 37 -34.34 17.12 -10.36
N ALA A 38 -35.17 16.72 -11.30
CA ALA A 38 -34.77 16.41 -12.67
C ALA A 38 -34.55 17.69 -13.50
N GLU A 39 -34.02 17.53 -14.72
CA GLU A 39 -33.77 18.67 -15.63
C GLU A 39 -35.03 19.45 -16.01
N ASP A 40 -36.19 18.79 -16.00
CA ASP A 40 -37.51 19.39 -16.27
C ASP A 40 -38.15 20.07 -15.05
N PHE A 41 -37.37 20.27 -13.97
CA PHE A 41 -37.80 20.88 -12.70
C PHE A 41 -38.89 20.12 -11.93
N ARG A 42 -39.14 18.85 -12.28
CA ARG A 42 -39.97 17.95 -11.46
C ARG A 42 -39.13 17.22 -10.43
N LEU A 43 -39.76 16.73 -9.36
CA LEU A 43 -39.10 15.85 -8.41
C LEU A 43 -38.60 14.60 -9.14
N SER A 44 -37.32 14.29 -8.95
CA SER A 44 -36.74 13.03 -9.42
C SER A 44 -37.32 11.87 -8.59
N PRO A 45 -37.07 10.60 -8.98
CA PRO A 45 -37.41 9.46 -8.13
C PRO A 45 -36.85 9.60 -6.70
N PHE A 46 -35.63 10.14 -6.59
CA PHE A 46 -35.01 10.41 -5.29
C PHE A 46 -35.70 11.56 -4.54
N GLY A 47 -36.10 12.63 -5.24
CA GLY A 47 -36.86 13.71 -4.63
C GLY A 47 -38.25 13.29 -4.14
N LEU A 48 -38.93 12.40 -4.88
CA LEU A 48 -40.20 11.80 -4.46
C LEU A 48 -40.03 10.90 -3.23
N GLU A 49 -38.95 10.13 -3.18
CA GLU A 49 -38.59 9.32 -2.02
C GLU A 49 -38.39 10.19 -0.77
N LEU A 50 -37.61 11.27 -0.87
CA LEU A 50 -37.42 12.19 0.26
C LEU A 50 -38.73 12.86 0.69
N LEU A 51 -39.57 13.27 -0.26
CA LEU A 51 -40.87 13.87 0.04
C LEU A 51 -41.79 12.91 0.81
N ALA A 52 -41.75 11.62 0.50
CA ALA A 52 -42.53 10.61 1.21
C ALA A 52 -42.09 10.43 2.68
N MET A 53 -40.87 10.87 3.03
CA MET A 53 -40.30 10.81 4.38
C MET A 53 -40.48 12.11 5.18
N ILE A 54 -41.30 13.06 4.71
CA ILE A 54 -41.42 14.39 5.34
C ILE A 54 -41.92 14.34 6.79
N GLU A 55 -42.75 13.35 7.12
CA GLU A 55 -43.25 13.12 8.49
C GLU A 55 -42.22 12.45 9.41
N THR A 56 -41.10 11.98 8.86
CA THR A 56 -39.98 11.39 9.61
C THR A 56 -38.65 12.11 9.29
N PRO A 57 -38.46 13.36 9.74
CA PRO A 57 -37.32 14.20 9.36
C PRO A 57 -35.95 13.56 9.60
N ASP A 58 -35.78 12.82 10.70
CA ASP A 58 -34.51 12.13 11.00
C ASP A 58 -34.18 11.05 9.96
N GLN A 59 -35.19 10.31 9.50
CA GLN A 59 -35.03 9.29 8.46
C GLN A 59 -34.76 9.94 7.10
N MET A 60 -35.46 11.05 6.81
CA MET A 60 -35.23 11.84 5.61
C MET A 60 -33.79 12.40 5.56
N HIS A 61 -33.31 12.99 6.65
CA HIS A 61 -31.93 13.49 6.77
C HIS A 61 -30.91 12.38 6.63
N GLN A 62 -31.13 11.23 7.26
CA GLN A 62 -30.25 10.06 7.11
C GLN A 62 -30.21 9.57 5.67
N ARG A 63 -31.36 9.43 5.00
CA ARG A 63 -31.46 9.02 3.60
C ARG A 63 -30.80 10.01 2.65
N PHE A 64 -30.95 11.31 2.94
CA PHE A 64 -30.33 12.37 2.16
C PHE A 64 -28.80 12.41 2.36
N ALA A 65 -28.33 12.28 3.59
CA ALA A 65 -26.89 12.17 3.88
C ALA A 65 -26.25 10.96 3.20
N ALA A 66 -26.92 9.80 3.18
CA ALA A 66 -26.45 8.63 2.45
C ALA A 66 -26.23 8.93 0.96
N HIS A 67 -27.18 9.64 0.33
CA HIS A 67 -27.03 10.08 -1.06
C HIS A 67 -25.86 11.06 -1.24
N ILE A 68 -25.73 12.06 -0.34
CA ILE A 68 -24.64 13.04 -0.40
C ILE A 68 -23.28 12.36 -0.31
N LEU A 69 -23.12 11.45 0.64
CA LEU A 69 -21.89 10.68 0.87
C LEU A 69 -21.52 9.85 -0.37
N ALA A 70 -22.49 9.11 -0.92
CA ALA A 70 -22.23 8.16 -2.00
C ALA A 70 -22.17 8.80 -3.40
N GLN A 71 -22.89 9.90 -3.65
CA GLN A 71 -23.16 10.39 -5.00
C GLN A 71 -22.86 11.88 -5.21
N CYS A 72 -22.60 12.66 -4.14
CA CYS A 72 -22.40 14.11 -4.23
C CYS A 72 -21.04 14.57 -3.68
N TYR A 73 -20.00 13.74 -3.79
CA TYR A 73 -18.66 14.03 -3.27
C TYR A 73 -18.61 14.24 -1.75
N GLY A 74 -19.60 13.73 -1.01
CA GLY A 74 -19.65 13.90 0.44
C GLY A 74 -18.47 13.22 1.13
N MET A 75 -18.04 12.05 0.65
CA MET A 75 -16.84 11.38 1.15
C MET A 75 -15.58 12.21 0.91
N ASP A 76 -15.39 12.76 -0.29
CA ASP A 76 -14.21 13.59 -0.62
C ASP A 76 -14.11 14.84 0.27
N VAL A 77 -15.26 15.49 0.54
CA VAL A 77 -15.31 16.66 1.43
C VAL A 77 -14.94 16.27 2.86
N LEU A 78 -15.38 15.11 3.34
CA LEU A 78 -15.02 14.63 4.68
C LEU A 78 -13.57 14.18 4.77
N THR A 79 -13.01 13.57 3.70
CA THR A 79 -11.58 13.28 3.59
C THR A 79 -10.75 14.57 3.64
N ALA A 80 -11.17 15.63 2.95
CA ALA A 80 -10.50 16.94 3.02
C ALA A 80 -10.52 17.53 4.45
N VAL A 81 -11.66 17.43 5.15
CA VAL A 81 -11.77 17.82 6.57
C VAL A 81 -10.80 17.01 7.42
N ALA A 82 -10.77 15.69 7.25
CA ALA A 82 -9.94 14.79 8.04
C ALA A 82 -8.44 15.00 7.79
N ASN A 83 -8.03 15.25 6.53
CA ASN A 83 -6.66 15.58 6.16
C ASN A 83 -6.17 16.86 6.84
N LEU A 84 -7.01 17.90 6.85
CA LEU A 84 -6.69 19.17 7.53
C LEU A 84 -6.52 18.94 9.03
N GLN A 85 -7.46 18.23 9.67
CA GLN A 85 -7.38 17.88 11.09
C GLN A 85 -6.15 17.04 11.43
N GLY A 86 -5.81 16.06 10.57
CA GLY A 86 -4.62 15.22 10.72
C GLY A 86 -3.31 16.00 10.68
N ARG A 87 -3.29 17.17 10.02
CA ARG A 87 -2.16 18.11 10.03
C ARG A 87 -2.25 19.20 11.10
N GLY A 88 -3.23 19.12 12.00
CA GLY A 88 -3.48 20.13 13.03
C GLY A 88 -3.99 21.46 12.48
N VAL A 89 -4.44 21.51 11.22
CA VAL A 89 -4.99 22.71 10.59
C VAL A 89 -6.49 22.77 10.81
N THR A 90 -6.99 23.87 11.37
CA THR A 90 -8.43 24.07 11.58
C THR A 90 -9.16 24.19 10.23
N PRO A 91 -10.19 23.36 9.97
CA PRO A 91 -11.00 23.51 8.76
C PRO A 91 -11.74 24.84 8.74
N SER A 92 -11.74 25.48 7.58
CA SER A 92 -12.36 26.77 7.30
C SER A 92 -12.74 26.82 5.82
N LYS A 93 -13.52 27.83 5.39
CA LYS A 93 -13.84 28.03 3.97
C LYS A 93 -12.60 28.02 3.08
N ALA A 94 -11.55 28.73 3.50
CA ALA A 94 -10.32 28.88 2.73
C ALA A 94 -9.50 27.58 2.74
N THR A 95 -9.28 26.99 3.92
CA THR A 95 -8.45 25.79 4.05
C THR A 95 -9.10 24.58 3.38
N LEU A 96 -10.43 24.41 3.49
CA LEU A 96 -11.15 23.34 2.78
C LEU A 96 -11.13 23.52 1.27
N SER A 97 -11.32 24.76 0.77
CA SER A 97 -11.25 25.02 -0.67
C SER A 97 -9.86 24.74 -1.23
N ASN A 98 -8.80 25.05 -0.48
CA ASN A 98 -7.42 24.77 -0.89
C ASN A 98 -7.12 23.27 -0.85
N GLU A 99 -7.59 22.57 0.18
CA GLU A 99 -7.42 21.12 0.29
C GLU A 99 -8.08 20.39 -0.87
N LEU A 100 -9.34 20.71 -1.16
CA LEU A 100 -10.09 20.10 -2.26
C LEU A 100 -9.45 20.40 -3.63
N ARG A 101 -8.90 21.62 -3.84
CA ARG A 101 -8.11 21.90 -5.05
C ARG A 101 -6.84 21.06 -5.11
N GLY A 102 -6.15 20.86 -3.98
CA GLY A 102 -5.00 19.97 -3.90
C GLY A 102 -5.34 18.51 -4.19
N MET A 103 -6.58 18.09 -3.89
CA MET A 103 -7.14 16.78 -4.25
C MET A 103 -7.62 16.70 -5.72
N GLY A 104 -7.49 17.77 -6.50
CA GLY A 104 -7.83 17.80 -7.93
C GLY A 104 -9.21 18.40 -8.27
N PHE A 105 -9.97 18.93 -7.30
CA PHE A 105 -11.27 19.53 -7.57
C PHE A 105 -11.17 20.95 -8.14
N ALA A 106 -11.88 21.21 -9.24
CA ALA A 106 -12.01 22.55 -9.79
C ALA A 106 -13.10 23.36 -9.04
N LEU A 107 -12.68 24.15 -8.06
CA LEU A 107 -13.59 24.98 -7.24
C LEU A 107 -13.54 26.47 -7.60
N PRO A 108 -14.69 27.13 -7.83
CA PRO A 108 -14.76 28.58 -8.03
C PRO A 108 -14.10 29.36 -6.88
N GLN A 109 -13.57 30.55 -7.19
CA GLN A 109 -13.06 31.43 -6.15
C GLN A 109 -14.17 31.81 -5.15
N ALA A 110 -13.83 31.85 -3.87
CA ALA A 110 -14.75 32.17 -2.77
C ALA A 110 -16.03 31.29 -2.67
N THR A 111 -16.01 30.03 -3.12
CA THR A 111 -17.15 29.12 -3.00
C THR A 111 -17.49 28.71 -1.56
N THR A 112 -18.78 28.53 -1.26
CA THR A 112 -19.29 27.97 0.02
C THR A 112 -19.85 26.56 -0.13
N LYS A 113 -19.78 25.97 -1.33
CA LYS A 113 -20.37 24.65 -1.63
C LYS A 113 -19.96 23.54 -0.65
N PRO A 114 -18.67 23.38 -0.27
CA PRO A 114 -18.28 22.35 0.69
C PRO A 114 -18.90 22.56 2.07
N LEU A 115 -19.09 23.82 2.50
CA LEU A 115 -19.70 24.13 3.79
C LEU A 115 -21.20 23.84 3.81
N ILE A 116 -21.90 24.10 2.70
CA ILE A 116 -23.32 23.77 2.56
C ILE A 116 -23.51 22.25 2.64
N LEU A 117 -22.66 21.49 1.95
CA LEU A 117 -22.66 20.03 2.00
C LEU A 117 -22.45 19.54 3.45
N LEU A 118 -21.45 20.07 4.16
CA LEU A 118 -21.21 19.74 5.57
C LEU A 118 -22.39 20.14 6.48
N GLY A 119 -23.17 21.16 6.11
CA GLY A 119 -24.41 21.52 6.79
C GLY A 119 -25.42 20.38 6.76
N TRP A 120 -25.70 19.82 5.59
CA TRP A 120 -26.62 18.69 5.45
C TRP A 120 -26.14 17.43 6.17
N LEU A 121 -24.83 17.17 6.15
CA LEU A 121 -24.27 16.04 6.89
C LEU A 121 -24.39 16.22 8.42
N ARG A 122 -24.36 17.46 8.91
CA ARG A 122 -24.61 17.77 10.33
C ARG A 122 -26.04 17.47 10.74
N GLU A 123 -27.03 17.74 9.90
CA GLU A 123 -28.44 17.38 10.15
C GLU A 123 -28.65 15.87 10.32
N ALA A 124 -27.77 15.06 9.72
CA ALA A 124 -27.79 13.60 9.87
C ALA A 124 -26.88 13.07 11.01
N GLY A 125 -26.23 13.96 11.76
CA GLY A 125 -25.31 13.62 12.85
C GLY A 125 -23.92 13.15 12.41
N VAL A 126 -23.56 13.31 11.13
CA VAL A 126 -22.21 12.94 10.63
C VAL A 126 -21.13 13.88 11.17
N LEU A 127 -21.49 15.12 11.45
CA LEU A 127 -20.62 16.08 12.15
C LEU A 127 -21.32 16.57 13.42
N GLY A 128 -20.51 16.93 14.42
CA GLY A 128 -21.01 17.61 15.61
C GLY A 128 -21.77 18.90 15.27
N SER A 129 -22.72 19.28 16.14
CA SER A 129 -23.57 20.47 15.98
C SER A 129 -22.78 21.78 15.79
N SER A 130 -21.55 21.81 16.29
CA SER A 130 -20.55 22.83 15.99
C SER A 130 -19.20 22.19 15.69
N GLY A 131 -18.37 22.89 14.90
CA GLY A 131 -17.04 22.41 14.51
C GLY A 131 -17.06 21.34 13.41
N TYR A 132 -15.93 20.65 13.26
CA TYR A 132 -15.67 19.72 12.14
C TYR A 132 -15.33 18.30 12.61
N LEU A 133 -15.68 17.95 13.85
CA LEU A 133 -15.48 16.59 14.33
C LEU A 133 -16.40 15.64 13.57
N ILE A 134 -15.82 14.64 12.92
CA ILE A 134 -16.52 13.65 12.11
C ILE A 134 -16.89 12.45 12.96
N ASP A 135 -18.17 12.11 13.02
CA ASP A 135 -18.65 10.86 13.60
C ASP A 135 -18.57 9.74 12.56
N ASN A 136 -17.47 9.00 12.60
CA ASN A 136 -17.20 7.90 11.67
C ASN A 136 -18.12 6.69 11.89
N ALA A 137 -18.62 6.47 13.12
CA ALA A 137 -19.56 5.40 13.41
C ALA A 137 -20.92 5.72 12.78
N ARG A 138 -21.34 6.99 12.84
CA ARG A 138 -22.56 7.45 12.16
C ARG A 138 -22.43 7.33 10.64
N VAL A 139 -21.27 7.62 10.06
CA VAL A 139 -21.07 7.50 8.61
C VAL A 139 -21.17 6.04 8.15
N ALA A 140 -20.51 5.13 8.86
CA ALA A 140 -20.60 3.69 8.63
C ALA A 140 -22.06 3.20 8.72
N GLN A 141 -22.79 3.65 9.75
CA GLN A 141 -24.21 3.33 9.93
C GLN A 141 -25.07 3.83 8.76
N ILE A 142 -24.84 5.05 8.27
CA ILE A 142 -25.61 5.65 7.17
C ILE A 142 -25.33 4.96 5.84
N LEU A 143 -24.08 4.58 5.57
CA LEU A 143 -23.69 3.91 4.32
C LEU A 143 -23.95 2.40 4.33
N GLY A 144 -24.28 1.82 5.49
CA GLY A 144 -24.45 0.36 5.61
C GLY A 144 -23.14 -0.41 5.42
N THR A 145 -22.00 0.27 5.58
CA THR A 145 -20.66 -0.27 5.40
C THR A 145 -19.88 -0.15 6.70
N SER A 146 -19.05 -1.14 7.04
CA SER A 146 -18.10 -1.04 8.15
C SER A 146 -16.95 -0.04 7.90
N ASP A 147 -16.86 0.53 6.69
CA ASP A 147 -15.80 1.45 6.29
C ASP A 147 -16.08 2.90 6.74
N THR A 148 -15.09 3.47 7.43
CA THR A 148 -15.03 4.86 7.91
C THR A 148 -14.43 5.80 6.84
N ILE A 149 -14.65 7.12 6.94
CA ILE A 149 -14.23 8.16 5.95
C ILE A 149 -12.72 8.20 5.67
N LEU A 150 -11.95 7.75 6.64
CA LEU A 150 -10.57 7.35 6.48
C LEU A 150 -10.57 5.89 6.88
N SER A 151 -10.24 4.98 5.96
CA SER A 151 -9.97 3.61 6.40
C SER A 151 -8.94 3.67 7.52
N ASP A 152 -8.93 2.73 8.47
CA ASP A 152 -7.93 2.78 9.54
C ASP A 152 -6.48 2.76 8.99
N LEU A 153 -6.31 2.36 7.72
CA LEU A 153 -5.07 2.50 6.94
C LEU A 153 -4.70 3.95 6.62
N ASP A 154 -5.67 4.79 6.31
CA ASP A 154 -5.44 6.19 5.96
C ASP A 154 -4.96 6.99 7.16
N ARG A 155 -5.34 6.56 8.37
CA ARG A 155 -4.88 7.10 9.66
C ARG A 155 -3.47 6.65 10.07
N LEU A 156 -2.87 5.73 9.31
CA LEU A 156 -1.49 5.31 9.54
C LEU A 156 -0.52 6.37 9.03
N SER A 157 0.42 6.77 9.89
CA SER A 157 1.59 7.54 9.47
C SER A 157 2.44 6.72 8.50
N GLN A 158 3.30 7.39 7.74
CA GLN A 158 4.18 6.70 6.80
C GLN A 158 5.08 5.66 7.49
N ALA A 159 5.63 5.98 8.67
CA ALA A 159 6.44 5.06 9.46
C ALA A 159 5.64 3.84 9.93
N GLU A 160 4.39 4.04 10.35
CA GLU A 160 3.47 2.97 10.74
C GLU A 160 3.12 2.06 9.55
N ARG A 161 2.88 2.63 8.36
CA ARG A 161 2.63 1.86 7.13
C ARG A 161 3.84 1.01 6.75
N TRP A 162 5.05 1.57 6.79
CA TRP A 162 6.26 0.80 6.50
C TRP A 162 6.48 -0.32 7.51
N PHE A 163 6.24 -0.04 8.78
CA PHE A 163 6.33 -1.07 9.82
C PHE A 163 5.31 -2.19 9.62
N LEU A 164 4.03 -1.89 9.38
CA LEU A 164 3.01 -2.92 9.13
C LEU A 164 3.26 -3.69 7.83
N ARG A 165 3.76 -3.01 6.77
CA ARG A 165 4.18 -3.65 5.52
C ARG A 165 5.34 -4.62 5.76
N SER A 166 6.31 -4.25 6.58
CA SER A 166 7.38 -5.14 7.02
C SER A 166 6.88 -6.30 7.87
N LEU A 167 6.02 -6.01 8.85
CA LEU A 167 5.46 -7.01 9.74
C LEU A 167 4.73 -8.11 8.95
N GLY A 168 3.98 -7.74 7.92
CA GLY A 168 3.25 -8.68 7.07
C GLY A 168 4.16 -9.65 6.30
N ARG A 169 5.44 -9.31 6.11
CA ARG A 169 6.44 -10.15 5.45
C ARG A 169 7.31 -10.93 6.43
N CYS A 170 7.51 -10.38 7.62
CA CYS A 170 8.35 -10.99 8.64
C CYS A 170 7.62 -12.00 9.53
N VAL A 171 6.30 -11.90 9.69
CA VAL A 171 5.56 -12.71 10.67
C VAL A 171 5.17 -14.08 10.09
N PRO A 172 5.61 -15.20 10.71
CA PRO A 172 4.98 -16.50 10.49
C PRO A 172 3.57 -16.51 11.13
N GLU A 173 2.62 -17.24 10.55
CA GLU A 173 1.15 -17.21 10.76
C GLU A 173 0.59 -17.11 12.20
N SER A 174 1.38 -17.22 13.27
CA SER A 174 0.91 -17.08 14.67
C SER A 174 1.95 -16.57 15.68
N GLY A 175 3.17 -16.25 15.25
CA GLY A 175 4.31 -16.00 16.14
C GLY A 175 4.57 -14.54 16.49
N TYR A 176 5.18 -14.33 17.66
CA TYR A 176 5.81 -13.07 18.04
C TYR A 176 7.20 -12.97 17.41
N ILE A 177 7.54 -11.81 16.84
CA ILE A 177 8.87 -11.48 16.29
C ILE A 177 9.47 -10.30 17.05
N GLN A 178 10.80 -10.19 17.09
CA GLN A 178 11.44 -9.00 17.67
C GLN A 178 11.07 -7.75 16.87
N ALA A 179 10.55 -6.72 17.55
CA ALA A 179 10.14 -5.48 16.88
C ALA A 179 11.32 -4.76 16.20
N SER A 180 12.53 -4.89 16.75
CA SER A 180 13.75 -4.36 16.14
C SER A 180 14.07 -5.01 14.80
N ASP A 181 13.77 -6.29 14.62
CA ASP A 181 14.06 -7.00 13.37
C ASP A 181 13.11 -6.54 12.25
N VAL A 182 11.85 -6.25 12.60
CA VAL A 182 10.87 -5.65 11.67
C VAL A 182 11.30 -4.24 11.24
N VAL A 183 11.80 -3.44 12.18
CA VAL A 183 12.35 -2.11 11.88
C VAL A 183 13.57 -2.21 10.98
N ARG A 184 14.54 -3.05 11.34
CA ARG A 184 15.75 -3.25 10.52
C ARG A 184 15.39 -3.70 9.12
N TYR A 185 14.50 -4.68 8.99
CA TYR A 185 14.01 -5.12 7.69
C TYR A 185 13.38 -3.98 6.89
N ALA A 186 12.56 -3.12 7.52
CA ALA A 186 12.00 -1.94 6.87
C ALA A 186 13.09 -0.97 6.37
N GLN A 187 14.15 -0.76 7.17
CA GLN A 187 15.28 0.09 6.80
C GLN A 187 16.06 -0.49 5.62
N GLU A 188 16.32 -1.80 5.63
CA GLU A 188 17.05 -2.50 4.57
C GLU A 188 16.28 -2.52 3.24
N ILE A 189 14.96 -2.73 3.28
CA ILE A 189 14.12 -2.89 2.08
C ILE A 189 13.61 -1.55 1.54
N TYR A 190 13.17 -0.64 2.41
CA TYR A 190 12.53 0.62 2.02
C TYR A 190 13.46 1.83 2.14
N HIS A 191 14.68 1.66 2.66
CA HIS A 191 15.63 2.74 2.92
C HIS A 191 15.05 3.89 3.75
N VAL A 192 14.09 3.56 4.63
CA VAL A 192 13.47 4.50 5.56
C VAL A 192 14.32 4.62 6.82
N ARG A 193 14.24 5.75 7.52
CA ARG A 193 14.91 5.94 8.80
C ARG A 193 13.88 6.04 9.92
N PHE A 194 14.07 5.26 10.97
CA PHE A 194 13.32 5.37 12.22
C PHE A 194 14.20 6.06 13.28
N PRO A 195 13.66 6.93 14.15
CA PRO A 195 14.45 7.62 15.18
C PRO A 195 15.02 6.66 16.24
N GLU A 196 16.33 6.59 16.40
CA GLU A 196 17.02 5.56 17.22
C GLU A 196 16.55 5.50 18.69
N ASP A 197 16.36 6.64 19.36
CA ASP A 197 16.15 6.68 20.82
C ASP A 197 14.68 6.68 21.26
N ARG A 198 13.72 6.83 20.34
CA ARG A 198 12.28 6.98 20.68
C ARG A 198 11.31 6.31 19.74
N TRP A 199 11.77 5.59 18.71
CA TRP A 199 10.87 4.96 17.74
C TRP A 199 9.85 4.03 18.42
N GLN A 200 10.20 3.33 19.50
CA GLN A 200 9.28 2.42 20.19
C GLN A 200 8.01 3.13 20.68
N GLN A 201 8.16 4.26 21.38
CA GLN A 201 7.00 5.05 21.86
C GLN A 201 6.28 5.76 20.71
N ALA A 202 7.02 6.20 19.69
CA ALA A 202 6.45 6.94 18.56
C ALA A 202 5.80 6.02 17.50
N LEU A 203 6.07 4.72 17.52
CA LEU A 203 5.63 3.75 16.51
C LEU A 203 4.78 2.62 17.12
N LEU A 204 5.34 1.87 18.07
CA LEU A 204 4.71 0.64 18.57
C LEU A 204 3.48 0.94 19.42
N LYS A 205 3.56 1.94 20.30
CA LYS A 205 2.42 2.33 21.14
C LYS A 205 1.23 2.82 20.31
N PRO A 206 1.38 3.76 19.36
CA PRO A 206 0.28 4.14 18.47
C PRO A 206 -0.32 2.97 17.67
N LEU A 207 0.50 2.02 17.21
CA LEU A 207 0.01 0.83 16.50
C LEU A 207 -0.77 -0.12 17.40
N GLU A 208 -0.32 -0.32 18.65
CA GLU A 208 -1.02 -1.09 19.69
C GLU A 208 -2.35 -0.41 20.05
N ASP A 209 -2.34 0.91 20.31
CA ASP A 209 -3.54 1.70 20.64
C ASP A 209 -4.57 1.70 19.49
N LYS A 210 -4.12 1.66 18.23
CA LYS A 210 -4.98 1.53 17.03
C LYS A 210 -5.46 0.09 16.76
N GLY A 211 -5.00 -0.88 17.55
CA GLY A 211 -5.37 -2.28 17.47
C GLY A 211 -4.74 -3.06 16.31
N TRP A 212 -3.64 -2.56 15.72
CA TRP A 212 -2.95 -3.25 14.62
C TRP A 212 -1.97 -4.32 15.09
N ILE A 213 -1.42 -4.17 16.29
CA ILE A 213 -0.40 -5.09 16.84
C ILE A 213 -0.63 -5.38 18.31
N GLU A 214 -0.05 -6.47 18.78
CA GLU A 214 0.09 -6.85 20.18
C GLU A 214 1.58 -6.86 20.55
N LEU A 215 1.92 -6.33 21.74
CA LEU A 215 3.29 -6.31 22.25
C LEU A 215 3.48 -7.30 23.41
N GLU A 216 4.52 -8.13 23.31
CA GLU A 216 5.04 -8.91 24.44
C GLU A 216 6.25 -8.16 25.03
N ARG A 217 6.03 -7.48 26.16
CA ARG A 217 7.08 -6.71 26.84
C ARG A 217 7.86 -7.65 27.76
N GLY A 218 9.13 -7.93 27.43
CA GLY A 218 10.00 -8.76 28.26
C GLY A 218 10.32 -8.08 29.60
N SER A 219 10.16 -8.80 30.70
CA SER A 219 10.63 -8.38 32.01
C SER A 219 12.16 -8.53 32.11
N ALA A 220 12.84 -7.41 32.38
CA ALA A 220 14.24 -7.29 32.82
C ALA A 220 15.37 -7.75 31.86
N GLY A 221 16.00 -6.78 31.18
CA GLY A 221 17.34 -6.89 30.59
C GLY A 221 17.69 -5.71 29.68
N ARG A 222 18.93 -5.18 29.72
CA ARG A 222 19.33 -3.99 28.93
C ARG A 222 19.23 -4.16 27.40
N GLY A 223 19.08 -5.40 26.91
CA GLY A 223 18.79 -5.73 25.50
C GLY A 223 17.32 -6.01 25.16
N SER A 224 16.40 -5.94 26.14
CA SER A 224 14.97 -6.31 25.99
C SER A 224 14.05 -5.12 25.66
N ARG A 225 14.60 -3.95 25.33
CA ARG A 225 13.83 -2.69 25.27
C ARG A 225 12.78 -2.62 24.16
N SER A 226 12.96 -3.34 23.05
CA SER A 226 12.04 -3.30 21.90
C SER A 226 10.76 -4.11 22.09
N GLY A 227 10.80 -5.14 22.94
CA GLY A 227 9.75 -6.16 23.04
C GLY A 227 9.58 -6.98 21.75
N LYS A 228 8.74 -8.02 21.84
CA LYS A 228 8.28 -8.74 20.65
C LYS A 228 6.92 -8.20 20.23
N VAL A 229 6.62 -8.34 18.94
CA VAL A 229 5.39 -7.86 18.30
C VAL A 229 4.73 -8.97 17.51
N ARG A 230 3.40 -8.95 17.44
CA ARG A 230 2.60 -9.76 16.53
C ARG A 230 1.45 -8.93 15.95
N GLY A 231 1.05 -9.21 14.72
CA GLY A 231 -0.14 -8.58 14.13
C GLY A 231 -1.44 -9.16 14.70
N THR A 232 -2.44 -8.31 14.97
CA THR A 232 -3.78 -8.70 15.43
C THR A 232 -4.62 -9.31 14.30
N ASP A 233 -5.83 -9.78 14.62
CA ASP A 233 -6.81 -10.21 13.62
C ASP A 233 -7.20 -9.07 12.66
N LYS A 234 -7.32 -7.84 13.18
CA LYS A 234 -7.55 -6.63 12.38
C LYS A 234 -6.45 -6.42 11.34
N PHE A 235 -5.19 -6.56 11.74
CA PHE A 235 -4.06 -6.47 10.81
C PHE A 235 -4.15 -7.51 9.70
N ARG A 236 -4.55 -8.74 10.03
CA ARG A 236 -4.67 -9.82 9.04
C ARG A 236 -5.83 -9.59 8.07
N SER A 237 -7.00 -9.23 8.58
CA SER A 237 -8.22 -9.09 7.79
C SER A 237 -8.25 -7.84 6.91
N GLU A 238 -7.62 -6.75 7.35
CA GLU A 238 -7.69 -5.45 6.68
C GLU A 238 -6.41 -5.06 5.94
N TYR A 239 -5.24 -5.19 6.59
CA TYR A 239 -3.95 -4.72 6.03
C TYR A 239 -3.31 -5.78 5.13
N VAL A 240 -3.14 -7.00 5.65
CA VAL A 240 -2.52 -8.10 4.91
C VAL A 240 -3.40 -8.51 3.73
N ARG A 241 -4.71 -8.60 3.92
CA ARG A 241 -5.65 -8.89 2.83
C ARG A 241 -5.55 -7.90 1.67
N ARG A 242 -5.56 -6.58 1.94
CA ARG A 242 -5.40 -5.55 0.91
C ARG A 242 -4.04 -5.64 0.20
N LEU A 243 -2.96 -5.87 0.94
CA LEU A 243 -1.63 -6.11 0.34
C LEU A 243 -1.60 -7.34 -0.58
N LEU A 244 -2.34 -8.41 -0.24
CA LEU A 244 -2.40 -9.65 -1.00
C LEU A 244 -3.35 -9.54 -2.22
N GLU A 245 -4.44 -8.79 -2.11
CA GLU A 245 -5.41 -8.56 -3.18
C GLU A 245 -4.80 -7.76 -4.34
N GLU A 246 -3.85 -6.85 -4.09
CA GLU A 246 -3.09 -6.13 -5.12
C GLU A 246 -2.34 -7.04 -6.11
N ASP A 247 -2.02 -8.27 -5.72
CA ASP A 247 -1.16 -9.19 -6.48
C ASP A 247 -1.91 -10.44 -6.99
N ALA A 248 -3.22 -10.52 -6.72
CA ALA A 248 -4.01 -11.75 -6.84
C ALA A 248 -4.21 -12.24 -8.28
N ASP A 249 -4.17 -11.35 -9.27
CA ASP A 249 -4.50 -11.65 -10.67
C ASP A 249 -3.32 -12.26 -11.46
N ILE A 250 -2.09 -12.23 -10.92
CA ILE A 250 -0.87 -12.62 -11.65
C ILE A 250 -0.30 -13.96 -11.18
N ILE A 251 -0.49 -14.32 -9.90
CA ILE A 251 0.03 -15.57 -9.32
C ILE A 251 -1.09 -16.62 -9.23
N PRO A 252 -0.91 -17.85 -9.76
CA PRO A 252 -1.90 -18.93 -9.66
C PRO A 252 -2.29 -19.25 -8.20
N PRO A 253 -3.56 -19.62 -7.92
CA PRO A 253 -4.04 -19.88 -6.55
C PRO A 253 -3.22 -20.89 -5.75
N GLU A 254 -2.74 -21.95 -6.41
CA GLU A 254 -1.90 -23.01 -5.83
C GLU A 254 -0.52 -22.50 -5.37
N ILE A 255 0.02 -21.49 -6.07
CA ILE A 255 1.29 -20.85 -5.75
C ILE A 255 1.12 -19.73 -4.72
N ARG A 256 -0.06 -19.08 -4.66
CA ARG A 256 -0.37 -18.11 -3.59
C ARG A 256 -0.26 -18.74 -2.20
N ALA A 257 -0.52 -20.04 -2.06
CA ALA A 257 -0.32 -20.78 -0.81
C ALA A 257 1.15 -20.79 -0.32
N ALA A 258 2.12 -20.62 -1.23
CA ALA A 258 3.54 -20.55 -0.89
C ALA A 258 3.93 -19.29 -0.11
N ARG A 259 3.14 -18.20 -0.20
CA ARG A 259 3.37 -16.97 0.59
C ARG A 259 3.32 -17.22 2.10
N ASN A 260 2.58 -18.26 2.52
CA ASN A 260 2.48 -18.63 3.92
C ASN A 260 3.35 -19.83 4.30
N LYS A 261 3.72 -20.71 3.34
CA LYS A 261 4.58 -21.89 3.58
C LYS A 261 6.01 -21.58 4.07
N PRO A 262 6.42 -21.96 5.30
CA PRO A 262 7.77 -21.68 5.82
C PRO A 262 8.90 -22.07 4.85
N LEU A 263 9.95 -21.25 4.78
CA LEU A 263 11.08 -21.50 3.88
C LEU A 263 11.76 -22.84 4.18
N THR A 264 11.85 -23.24 5.45
CA THR A 264 12.35 -24.56 5.86
C THR A 264 11.56 -25.70 5.22
N GLN A 265 10.23 -25.63 5.25
CA GLN A 265 9.35 -26.62 4.61
C GLN A 265 9.52 -26.63 3.09
N ILE A 266 9.66 -25.45 2.45
CA ILE A 266 9.95 -25.37 1.00
C ILE A 266 11.26 -26.12 0.69
N LEU A 267 12.31 -25.91 1.49
CA LEU A 267 13.60 -26.59 1.30
C LEU A 267 13.52 -28.10 1.56
N GLU A 268 12.67 -28.56 2.47
CA GLU A 268 12.39 -29.99 2.67
C GLU A 268 11.70 -30.60 1.44
N GLU A 269 10.67 -29.93 0.90
CA GLU A 269 9.94 -30.35 -0.31
C GLU A 269 10.85 -30.40 -1.55
N MET A 270 11.88 -29.53 -1.63
CA MET A 270 12.90 -29.61 -2.66
C MET A 270 13.73 -30.89 -2.61
N ASN A 271 13.72 -31.64 -1.51
CA ASN A 271 14.38 -32.93 -1.39
C ASN A 271 13.41 -34.11 -1.57
N ALA A 272 12.15 -33.85 -1.94
CA ALA A 272 11.16 -34.89 -2.18
C ALA A 272 11.59 -35.86 -3.31
N ALA A 273 11.28 -37.13 -3.10
CA ALA A 273 11.49 -38.18 -4.09
C ALA A 273 10.66 -37.92 -5.36
N ASP A 274 9.43 -37.42 -5.18
CA ASP A 274 8.54 -37.03 -6.27
C ASP A 274 9.07 -35.80 -7.02
N THR A 275 9.15 -35.92 -8.35
CA THR A 275 9.70 -34.87 -9.22
C THR A 275 8.74 -33.70 -9.35
N TYR A 276 7.43 -33.95 -9.29
CA TYR A 276 6.42 -32.90 -9.34
C TYR A 276 6.49 -32.00 -8.11
N THR A 277 6.50 -32.60 -6.91
CA THR A 277 6.67 -31.89 -5.62
C THR A 277 7.95 -31.06 -5.59
N ARG A 278 9.06 -31.62 -6.09
CA ARG A 278 10.34 -30.91 -6.18
C ARG A 278 10.30 -29.70 -7.12
N GLY A 279 9.66 -29.85 -8.28
CA GLY A 279 9.47 -28.76 -9.24
C GLY A 279 8.62 -27.64 -8.64
N LEU A 280 7.52 -28.00 -7.99
CA LEU A 280 6.64 -27.03 -7.32
C LEU A 280 7.35 -26.31 -6.17
N ALA A 281 8.21 -27.00 -5.41
CA ALA A 281 9.00 -26.39 -4.34
C ALA A 281 10.01 -25.34 -4.86
N LEU A 282 10.57 -25.52 -6.06
CA LEU A 282 11.43 -24.52 -6.71
C LEU A 282 10.63 -23.25 -7.04
N GLU A 283 9.43 -23.41 -7.59
CA GLU A 283 8.53 -22.29 -7.89
C GLU A 283 8.11 -21.54 -6.60
N HIS A 284 7.79 -22.28 -5.54
CA HIS A 284 7.48 -21.73 -4.22
C HIS A 284 8.65 -20.92 -3.65
N LEU A 285 9.89 -21.38 -3.83
CA LEU A 285 11.08 -20.68 -3.39
C LEU A 285 11.21 -19.32 -4.08
N ALA A 286 11.05 -19.26 -5.40
CA ALA A 286 11.15 -18.01 -6.15
C ALA A 286 10.13 -16.96 -5.67
N VAL A 287 8.87 -17.39 -5.47
CA VAL A 287 7.80 -16.51 -4.97
C VAL A 287 8.07 -16.04 -3.55
N ARG A 288 8.52 -16.94 -2.69
CA ARG A 288 8.86 -16.61 -1.30
C ARG A 288 9.93 -15.52 -1.24
N LEU A 289 10.99 -15.64 -2.05
CA LEU A 289 12.05 -14.64 -2.10
C LEU A 289 11.54 -13.31 -2.66
N ALA A 290 10.72 -13.33 -3.72
CA ALA A 290 10.14 -12.11 -4.28
C ALA A 290 9.21 -11.37 -3.29
N ASP A 291 8.38 -12.11 -2.55
CA ASP A 291 7.47 -11.57 -1.53
C ASP A 291 8.25 -10.91 -0.39
N TRP A 292 9.31 -11.58 0.09
CA TRP A 292 10.24 -11.05 1.09
C TRP A 292 11.04 -9.84 0.62
N LEU A 293 11.13 -9.57 -0.67
CA LEU A 293 11.77 -8.36 -1.20
C LEU A 293 10.76 -7.25 -1.50
N ASP A 294 9.47 -7.54 -1.31
CA ASP A 294 8.36 -6.67 -1.71
C ASP A 294 8.48 -6.27 -3.20
N LEU A 295 8.74 -7.27 -4.04
CA LEU A 295 8.75 -7.13 -5.49
C LEU A 295 7.39 -7.55 -6.05
N LYS A 296 6.88 -6.81 -7.04
CA LYS A 296 5.56 -7.06 -7.61
C LYS A 296 5.66 -8.07 -8.76
N PRO A 297 4.92 -9.19 -8.71
CA PRO A 297 4.92 -10.14 -9.82
C PRO A 297 4.36 -9.47 -11.08
N LYS A 298 4.96 -9.77 -12.24
CA LYS A 298 4.48 -9.29 -13.55
C LYS A 298 4.18 -10.41 -14.51
N GLN A 299 4.93 -11.50 -14.42
CA GLN A 299 4.70 -12.66 -15.26
C GLN A 299 5.15 -13.93 -14.55
N TRP A 300 4.31 -14.96 -14.67
CA TRP A 300 4.56 -16.30 -14.15
C TRP A 300 5.07 -17.20 -15.26
N ARG A 301 6.12 -18.00 -14.98
CA ARG A 301 6.60 -19.10 -15.81
C ARG A 301 6.67 -18.77 -17.31
N LEU A 302 7.61 -17.90 -17.67
CA LEU A 302 7.79 -17.50 -19.07
C LEU A 302 8.59 -18.57 -19.81
N ARG A 303 7.94 -19.26 -20.76
CA ARG A 303 8.59 -20.10 -21.78
C ARG A 303 8.21 -19.56 -23.16
N SER A 304 9.17 -19.11 -23.95
CA SER A 304 8.88 -18.64 -25.30
C SER A 304 10.03 -18.89 -26.27
N ALA A 305 9.72 -18.97 -27.56
CA ALA A 305 10.75 -18.94 -28.61
C ALA A 305 11.62 -17.67 -28.52
N ARG A 306 11.07 -16.57 -27.98
CA ARG A 306 11.79 -15.32 -27.78
C ARG A 306 12.81 -15.36 -26.65
N THR A 307 12.67 -16.24 -25.64
CA THR A 307 13.67 -16.46 -24.58
C THR A 307 14.74 -17.48 -24.98
N GLY A 308 14.82 -17.86 -26.26
CA GLY A 308 15.73 -18.90 -26.73
C GLY A 308 15.36 -20.31 -26.26
N GLY A 309 14.11 -20.51 -25.81
CA GLY A 309 13.65 -21.79 -25.23
C GLY A 309 13.93 -21.94 -23.74
N ASN A 310 14.62 -20.99 -23.12
CA ASN A 310 14.90 -21.00 -21.68
C ASN A 310 13.66 -20.60 -20.87
N GLU A 311 13.50 -21.26 -19.72
CA GLU A 311 12.41 -21.05 -18.76
C GLU A 311 12.85 -20.06 -17.68
N VAL A 312 11.97 -19.14 -17.31
CA VAL A 312 12.12 -18.25 -16.14
C VAL A 312 10.98 -18.50 -15.18
N ASP A 313 11.29 -18.81 -13.92
CA ASP A 313 10.30 -19.14 -12.89
C ASP A 313 9.35 -17.96 -12.61
N VAL A 314 9.91 -16.76 -12.38
CA VAL A 314 9.13 -15.54 -12.14
C VAL A 314 9.84 -14.28 -12.63
N ILE A 315 9.06 -13.35 -13.20
CA ILE A 315 9.49 -11.98 -13.50
C ILE A 315 8.79 -11.04 -12.54
N VAL A 316 9.58 -10.23 -11.83
CA VAL A 316 9.08 -9.26 -10.85
C VAL A 316 9.69 -7.89 -11.08
N GLU A 317 8.96 -6.84 -10.68
CA GLU A 317 9.38 -5.46 -10.83
C GLU A 317 9.32 -4.70 -9.50
N GLY A 318 10.27 -3.78 -9.30
CA GLY A 318 10.29 -2.82 -8.21
C GLY A 318 10.47 -1.40 -8.76
N SER A 319 9.78 -0.43 -8.16
CA SER A 319 9.82 0.99 -8.57
C SER A 319 10.49 1.90 -7.54
N ARG A 320 11.37 1.36 -6.68
CA ARG A 320 12.02 2.12 -5.61
C ARG A 320 13.09 3.05 -6.20
N LEU A 321 12.73 4.32 -6.41
CA LEU A 321 13.49 5.43 -7.03
C LEU A 321 13.96 5.20 -8.48
N MET A 322 14.34 3.97 -8.84
CA MET A 322 14.59 3.50 -10.20
C MET A 322 13.71 2.29 -10.52
N PHE A 323 13.22 2.22 -11.75
CA PHE A 323 12.62 0.99 -12.26
C PHE A 323 13.68 -0.10 -12.30
N SER A 324 13.39 -1.25 -11.69
CA SER A 324 14.22 -2.45 -11.79
C SER A 324 13.35 -3.69 -12.04
N ARG A 325 13.75 -4.47 -13.01
CA ARG A 325 13.21 -5.79 -13.36
C ARG A 325 14.19 -6.84 -12.90
N TRP A 326 13.67 -7.79 -12.12
CA TRP A 326 14.43 -8.88 -11.54
C TRP A 326 14.00 -10.18 -12.18
N GLN A 327 14.99 -10.97 -12.57
CA GLN A 327 14.83 -12.35 -13.02
C GLN A 327 15.38 -13.25 -11.91
N ILE A 328 14.55 -14.15 -11.40
CA ILE A 328 14.94 -15.13 -10.38
C ILE A 328 14.83 -16.51 -11.00
N GLN A 329 15.94 -17.23 -11.02
CA GLN A 329 16.00 -18.62 -11.46
C GLN A 329 16.43 -19.52 -10.29
N CYS A 330 15.61 -20.52 -9.99
CA CYS A 330 15.94 -21.52 -8.99
C CYS A 330 16.42 -22.82 -9.68
N LYS A 331 17.52 -23.40 -9.20
CA LYS A 331 18.04 -24.69 -9.69
C LYS A 331 18.33 -25.64 -8.54
N ASN A 332 17.68 -26.80 -8.56
CA ASN A 332 17.96 -27.88 -7.63
C ASN A 332 19.06 -28.80 -8.19
N THR A 333 20.31 -28.39 -8.02
CA THR A 333 21.51 -29.14 -8.44
C THR A 333 22.49 -29.24 -7.28
N ARG A 334 23.35 -30.27 -7.29
CA ARG A 334 24.43 -30.40 -6.30
C ARG A 334 25.46 -29.29 -6.42
N GLN A 335 25.67 -28.79 -7.63
CA GLN A 335 26.66 -27.76 -7.93
C GLN A 335 26.24 -26.98 -9.18
N LEU A 336 26.33 -25.65 -9.12
CA LEU A 336 26.14 -24.79 -10.29
C LEU A 336 27.34 -24.85 -11.24
N GLN A 337 27.05 -24.74 -12.53
CA GLN A 337 28.02 -24.65 -13.61
C GLN A 337 28.07 -23.22 -14.16
N THR A 338 29.20 -22.83 -14.77
CA THR A 338 29.32 -21.51 -15.41
C THR A 338 28.30 -21.31 -16.52
N ARG A 339 27.95 -22.40 -17.23
CA ARG A 339 26.89 -22.41 -18.24
C ARG A 339 25.53 -22.00 -17.68
N ASP A 340 25.20 -22.43 -16.46
CA ASP A 340 23.91 -22.07 -15.84
C ASP A 340 23.78 -20.56 -15.72
N LEU A 341 24.85 -19.88 -15.30
CA LEU A 341 24.86 -18.42 -15.19
C LEU A 341 24.85 -17.74 -16.58
N ALA A 342 25.62 -18.24 -17.54
CA ALA A 342 25.68 -17.67 -18.87
C ALA A 342 24.32 -17.71 -19.59
N GLU A 343 23.57 -18.81 -19.43
CA GLU A 343 22.21 -18.94 -19.94
C GLU A 343 21.28 -17.87 -19.36
N GLU A 344 21.30 -17.68 -18.03
CA GLU A 344 20.44 -16.67 -17.37
C GLU A 344 20.81 -15.24 -17.75
N VAL A 345 22.10 -14.93 -17.89
CA VAL A 345 22.56 -13.62 -18.34
C VAL A 345 22.11 -13.35 -19.78
N GLY A 346 22.15 -14.36 -20.65
CA GLY A 346 21.62 -14.25 -22.02
C GLY A 346 20.12 -13.95 -22.04
N VAL A 347 19.34 -14.63 -21.20
CA VAL A 347 17.90 -14.37 -21.04
C VAL A 347 17.63 -12.96 -20.49
N ALA A 348 18.46 -12.50 -19.54
CA ALA A 348 18.33 -11.17 -18.95
C ALA A 348 18.49 -10.03 -19.98
N VAL A 349 19.35 -10.21 -21.00
CA VAL A 349 19.46 -9.25 -22.13
C VAL A 349 18.14 -9.13 -22.89
N ILE A 350 17.52 -10.28 -23.19
CA ILE A 350 16.26 -10.34 -23.94
C ILE A 350 15.12 -9.71 -23.13
N LEU A 351 15.04 -10.06 -21.85
CA LEU A 351 14.00 -9.56 -20.94
C LEU A 351 14.27 -8.14 -20.44
N ARG A 352 15.44 -7.58 -20.72
CA ARG A 352 15.91 -6.28 -20.20
C ARG A 352 15.86 -6.22 -18.68
N SER A 353 16.21 -7.33 -18.03
CA SER A 353 16.32 -7.44 -16.58
C SER A 353 17.55 -6.66 -16.10
N GLN A 354 17.44 -5.94 -14.99
CA GLN A 354 18.58 -5.26 -14.36
C GLN A 354 19.27 -6.17 -13.36
N VAL A 355 18.52 -7.06 -12.71
CA VAL A 355 19.05 -7.96 -11.68
C VAL A 355 18.77 -9.41 -12.05
N VAL A 356 19.81 -10.25 -11.97
CA VAL A 356 19.76 -11.69 -12.22
C VAL A 356 20.09 -12.40 -10.92
N VAL A 357 19.13 -13.15 -10.38
CA VAL A 357 19.28 -13.92 -9.14
C VAL A 357 19.27 -15.40 -9.48
N LEU A 358 20.38 -16.09 -9.23
CA LEU A 358 20.50 -17.53 -9.39
C LEU A 358 20.51 -18.19 -8.00
N VAL A 359 19.54 -19.05 -7.72
CA VAL A 359 19.37 -19.70 -6.41
C VAL A 359 19.58 -21.20 -6.54
N THR A 360 20.35 -21.80 -5.63
CA THR A 360 20.54 -23.25 -5.59
C THR A 360 20.65 -23.79 -4.16
N THR A 361 20.25 -25.04 -3.98
CA THR A 361 20.52 -25.83 -2.76
C THR A 361 21.93 -26.40 -2.73
N GLY A 362 22.64 -26.41 -3.86
CA GLY A 362 23.99 -26.94 -4.00
C GLY A 362 25.10 -25.95 -3.73
N ARG A 363 26.34 -26.38 -4.02
CA ARG A 363 27.53 -25.53 -3.89
C ARG A 363 27.67 -24.58 -5.07
N VAL A 364 28.26 -23.42 -4.82
CA VAL A 364 28.61 -22.42 -5.85
C VAL A 364 30.13 -22.38 -6.03
N PRO A 365 30.68 -22.98 -7.10
CA PRO A 365 32.12 -22.99 -7.34
C PRO A 365 32.71 -21.60 -7.54
N ASN A 366 33.99 -21.44 -7.21
CA ASN A 366 34.75 -20.20 -7.43
C ASN A 366 34.75 -19.75 -8.90
N THR A 367 34.68 -20.70 -9.85
CA THR A 367 34.59 -20.40 -11.29
C THR A 367 33.29 -19.66 -11.64
N VAL A 368 32.16 -20.10 -11.08
CA VAL A 368 30.85 -19.44 -11.25
C VAL A 368 30.84 -18.08 -10.55
N GLN A 369 31.40 -17.99 -9.33
CA GLN A 369 31.51 -16.70 -8.63
C GLN A 369 32.37 -15.69 -9.41
N ARG A 370 33.50 -16.13 -9.97
CA ARG A 370 34.35 -15.28 -10.82
C ARG A 370 33.61 -14.83 -12.07
N HIS A 371 32.83 -15.72 -12.71
CA HIS A 371 32.03 -15.34 -13.87
C HIS A 371 30.95 -14.30 -13.51
N ALA A 372 30.23 -14.48 -12.41
CA ALA A 372 29.28 -13.49 -11.90
C ALA A 372 29.95 -12.13 -11.62
N ARG A 373 31.15 -12.15 -11.05
CA ARG A 373 31.95 -10.93 -10.83
C ARG A 373 32.27 -10.23 -12.15
N VAL A 374 32.74 -10.96 -13.16
CA VAL A 374 33.04 -10.39 -14.49
C VAL A 374 31.78 -9.79 -15.12
N VAL A 375 30.62 -10.44 -15.02
CA VAL A 375 29.36 -9.87 -15.55
C VAL A 375 28.96 -8.61 -14.79
N ASN A 376 29.04 -8.64 -13.46
CA ASN A 376 28.78 -7.48 -12.60
C ASN A 376 29.69 -6.29 -12.93
N GLU A 377 30.96 -6.56 -13.23
CA GLU A 377 31.90 -5.53 -13.65
C GLU A 377 31.52 -5.05 -15.07
N SER A 378 31.58 -5.93 -16.07
CA SER A 378 31.51 -5.54 -17.49
C SER A 378 30.13 -5.11 -18.03
N THR A 379 29.04 -5.27 -17.27
CA THR A 379 27.69 -4.99 -17.76
C THR A 379 26.88 -4.13 -16.80
N ALA A 380 25.71 -3.64 -17.23
CA ALA A 380 24.76 -2.97 -16.35
C ALA A 380 24.00 -3.94 -15.40
N PHE A 381 24.20 -5.26 -15.54
CA PHE A 381 23.52 -6.23 -14.70
C PHE A 381 24.10 -6.28 -13.29
N GLN A 382 23.21 -6.56 -12.33
CA GLN A 382 23.58 -7.07 -11.02
C GLN A 382 23.27 -8.56 -10.95
N VAL A 383 24.30 -9.40 -10.99
CA VAL A 383 24.22 -10.84 -10.77
C VAL A 383 24.41 -11.15 -9.30
N VAL A 384 23.41 -11.82 -8.71
CA VAL A 384 23.44 -12.34 -7.35
C VAL A 384 23.29 -13.86 -7.39
N ILE A 385 24.15 -14.56 -6.67
CA ILE A 385 24.05 -16.02 -6.51
C ILE A 385 23.78 -16.35 -5.04
N ILE A 386 22.69 -17.07 -4.78
CA ILE A 386 22.34 -17.61 -3.46
C ILE A 386 22.63 -19.12 -3.48
N GLY A 387 23.74 -19.52 -2.87
CA GLY A 387 24.14 -20.92 -2.74
C GLY A 387 23.49 -21.62 -1.53
N GLY A 388 23.66 -22.95 -1.43
CA GLY A 388 23.03 -23.76 -0.39
C GLY A 388 23.30 -23.29 1.04
N ASP A 389 24.54 -22.91 1.37
CA ASP A 389 24.88 -22.45 2.72
C ASP A 389 24.26 -21.07 3.03
N SER A 390 24.24 -20.16 2.04
CA SER A 390 23.55 -18.87 2.18
C SER A 390 22.04 -19.06 2.29
N LEU A 391 21.47 -19.99 1.53
CA LEU A 391 20.05 -20.29 1.54
C LEU A 391 19.60 -20.89 2.87
N LYS A 392 20.40 -21.76 3.49
CA LYS A 392 20.17 -22.26 4.86
C LYS A 392 20.20 -21.13 5.88
N LYS A 393 21.22 -20.27 5.82
CA LYS A 393 21.31 -19.10 6.70
C LYS A 393 20.09 -18.17 6.54
N ILE A 394 19.65 -17.94 5.31
CA ILE A 394 18.43 -17.16 5.00
C ILE A 394 17.18 -17.88 5.54
N ALA A 395 17.10 -19.21 5.49
CA ALA A 395 15.99 -19.96 6.08
C ALA A 395 15.94 -19.83 7.60
N GLU A 396 17.09 -19.74 8.27
CA GLU A 396 17.18 -19.53 9.73
C GLU A 396 16.88 -18.09 10.14
N THR A 397 17.35 -17.11 9.37
CA THR A 397 17.26 -15.68 9.69
C THR A 397 16.04 -14.99 9.07
N GLY A 398 15.36 -15.68 8.16
CA GLY A 398 14.14 -15.21 7.51
C GLY A 398 14.35 -14.01 6.57
N PRO A 399 13.32 -13.17 6.40
CA PRO A 399 13.34 -12.08 5.42
C PRO A 399 14.40 -11.01 5.70
N LEU A 400 14.73 -10.75 6.97
CA LEU A 400 15.81 -9.83 7.33
C LEU A 400 17.16 -10.32 6.82
N GLY A 401 17.48 -11.59 7.01
CA GLY A 401 18.75 -12.14 6.52
C GLY A 401 18.86 -12.14 5.00
N LEU A 402 17.75 -12.29 4.27
CA LEU A 402 17.74 -12.10 2.82
C LEU A 402 18.06 -10.64 2.45
N ALA A 403 17.40 -9.67 3.11
CA ALA A 403 17.60 -8.25 2.84
C ALA A 403 19.06 -7.83 3.08
N GLU A 404 19.62 -8.20 4.24
CA GLU A 404 21.03 -7.98 4.59
C GLU A 404 21.97 -8.63 3.57
N PHE A 405 21.70 -9.89 3.20
CA PHE A 405 22.51 -10.59 2.21
C PHE A 405 22.54 -9.84 0.87
N LEU A 406 21.41 -9.36 0.37
CA LEU A 406 21.37 -8.64 -0.90
C LEU A 406 22.01 -7.26 -0.82
N ASN A 407 21.82 -6.53 0.27
CA ASN A 407 22.48 -5.23 0.45
C ASN A 407 24.00 -5.38 0.54
N ASP A 408 24.50 -6.43 1.20
CA ASP A 408 25.93 -6.78 1.18
C ASP A 408 26.44 -7.05 -0.24
N ARG A 409 25.65 -7.76 -1.06
CA ARG A 409 26.00 -8.04 -2.47
C ARG A 409 25.95 -6.79 -3.35
N ALA A 410 24.99 -5.90 -3.10
CA ALA A 410 24.90 -4.61 -3.78
C ALA A 410 26.13 -3.74 -3.44
N ALA A 411 26.48 -3.62 -2.16
CA ALA A 411 27.68 -2.89 -1.71
C ALA A 411 28.97 -3.51 -2.28
N GLN A 412 29.06 -4.84 -2.35
CA GLN A 412 30.17 -5.52 -3.01
C GLN A 412 30.25 -5.18 -4.51
N THR A 413 29.12 -5.20 -5.21
CA THR A 413 29.04 -4.87 -6.65
C THR A 413 29.40 -3.41 -6.90
N MET A 414 28.95 -2.49 -6.05
CA MET A 414 29.36 -1.08 -6.10
C MET A 414 30.88 -0.94 -6.01
N ARG A 415 31.53 -1.59 -5.03
CA ARG A 415 32.99 -1.57 -4.89
C ARG A 415 33.72 -2.12 -6.12
N HIS A 416 33.20 -3.19 -6.73
CA HIS A 416 33.77 -3.72 -7.97
C HIS A 416 33.65 -2.75 -9.15
N LYS A 417 32.50 -2.07 -9.28
CA LYS A 417 32.25 -1.07 -10.33
C LYS A 417 33.01 0.25 -10.10
N GLU A 418 33.28 0.62 -8.86
CA GLU A 418 34.03 1.83 -8.51
C GLU A 418 35.45 1.80 -9.08
N GLY A 419 36.08 0.62 -9.17
CA GLY A 419 37.38 0.42 -9.82
C GLY A 419 37.40 0.86 -11.30
N GLN A 420 36.28 0.72 -12.01
CA GLN A 420 36.18 1.11 -13.43
C GLN A 420 36.26 2.61 -13.64
N ARG A 421 35.71 3.37 -12.69
CA ARG A 421 35.79 4.83 -12.72
C ARG A 421 37.23 5.30 -12.55
N LEU A 422 38.03 4.57 -11.78
CA LEU A 422 39.45 4.87 -11.54
C LEU A 422 40.33 4.47 -12.74
N GLU A 423 40.05 3.35 -13.40
CA GLU A 423 40.76 2.92 -14.64
C GLU A 423 40.54 3.90 -15.81
N LEU A 424 39.37 4.55 -15.88
CA LEU A 424 39.07 5.59 -16.87
C LEU A 424 39.63 6.97 -16.48
N ALA A 425 40.19 7.12 -15.28
CA ALA A 425 40.69 8.38 -14.74
C ALA A 425 42.23 8.50 -14.82
N GLU A 426 42.92 7.64 -15.57
CA GLU A 426 44.34 7.87 -15.86
C GLU A 426 44.51 9.22 -16.59
N PRO A 427 45.36 10.13 -16.08
CA PRO A 427 45.60 11.41 -16.72
C PRO A 427 46.38 11.21 -18.03
N GLU A 428 45.92 11.87 -19.10
CA GLU A 428 46.71 12.10 -20.33
C GLU A 428 48.03 12.83 -20.05
#